data_AF-A0A8C0WTX4-F1
#
_entry.id   AF-A0A8C0WTX4-F1
#
_cell.length_a   1.000
_cell.length_b   1.000
_cell.length_c   1.000
_cell.angle_alpha   90.00
_cell.angle_beta   90.00
_cell.angle_gamma   90.00
#
_symmetry.space_group_name_H-M   'P 1'
#
loop_
_entity.id
_entity.type
_entity.pdbx_description
1 polymer ?
#
loop_
_entity_poly.entity_id
_entity_poly.type
_entity_poly.pdbx_seq_one_letter_code
_entity_poly.pdbx_strand_id
1 'polypeptide(L)'
;MRGHSAQRTSHPDRLWIWEKGVYTDENRRTWLPIVIKTDTSFQVLMRQENVPLGDPLSPTQLTSYQLPLMWQLYPGERYRGTDSRLWRIVYHIEFRGTEDMLLEQLPEE
;
A
#
# COMPACT_ATOMS: atom_id res chain seq x y z
N MET A 1 23.04 -12.94 13.99
CA MET A 1 22.42 -13.49 12.75
C MET A 1 22.10 -12.33 11.82
N ARG A 2 22.77 -12.23 10.66
CA ARG A 2 22.38 -11.28 9.60
C ARG A 2 21.06 -11.77 9.00
N GLY A 3 20.00 -10.96 9.04
CA GLY A 3 18.80 -11.26 8.29
C GLY A 3 19.08 -10.99 6.81
N HIS A 4 18.76 -11.93 5.93
CA HIS A 4 18.80 -11.67 4.49
C HIS A 4 17.47 -11.06 4.08
N SER A 5 17.50 -9.88 3.45
CA SER A 5 16.33 -9.30 2.77
C SER A 5 16.26 -9.86 1.36
N ALA A 6 15.08 -10.30 0.93
CA ALA A 6 14.83 -10.75 -0.44
C ALA A 6 13.98 -9.71 -1.18
N GLN A 7 14.43 -9.27 -2.36
CA GLN A 7 13.62 -8.41 -3.23
C GLN A 7 12.44 -9.21 -3.79
N ARG A 8 11.25 -8.62 -3.76
CA ARG A 8 10.03 -9.16 -4.35
C ARG A 8 9.82 -8.53 -5.72
N THR A 9 9.64 -9.35 -6.74
CA THR A 9 9.40 -8.91 -8.13
C THR A 9 7.92 -8.96 -8.52
N SER A 10 7.07 -9.51 -7.64
CA SER A 10 5.62 -9.54 -7.80
C SER A 10 5.01 -8.58 -6.81
N HIS A 11 4.37 -7.53 -7.31
CA HIS A 11 3.61 -6.58 -6.51
C HIS A 11 2.13 -6.96 -6.52
N PRO A 12 1.35 -6.59 -5.50
CA PRO A 12 -0.11 -6.65 -5.60
C PRO A 12 -0.61 -5.93 -6.85
N ASP A 13 -1.45 -6.56 -7.65
CA ASP A 13 -2.07 -5.87 -8.78
C ASP A 13 -3.04 -4.79 -8.30
N ARG A 14 -3.70 -5.03 -7.16
CA ARG A 14 -4.65 -4.09 -6.56
C ARG A 14 -4.55 -4.12 -5.05
N LEU A 15 -4.74 -2.97 -4.42
CA LEU A 15 -4.92 -2.84 -2.98
C LEU A 15 -6.22 -2.10 -2.73
N TRP A 16 -7.21 -2.75 -2.12
CA TRP A 16 -8.48 -2.14 -1.75
C TRP A 16 -8.51 -1.88 -0.26
N ILE A 17 -8.94 -0.70 0.14
CA ILE A 17 -9.23 -0.45 1.55
C ILE A 17 -10.39 -1.35 1.98
N TRP A 18 -10.19 -2.07 3.07
CA TRP A 18 -11.21 -2.89 3.71
C TRP A 18 -11.88 -2.12 4.83
N GLU A 19 -11.06 -1.54 5.70
CA GLU A 19 -11.46 -0.63 6.76
C GLU A 19 -10.35 0.42 6.97
N LYS A 20 -10.57 1.38 7.87
CA LYS A 20 -9.56 2.43 8.11
C LYS A 20 -8.25 1.81 8.58
N GLY A 21 -7.21 1.93 7.77
CA GLY A 21 -5.89 1.39 8.10
C GLY A 21 -5.68 -0.08 7.72
N VAL A 22 -6.57 -0.69 6.95
CA VAL A 22 -6.37 -2.06 6.45
C VAL A 22 -6.71 -2.11 4.98
N TYR A 23 -5.75 -2.57 4.17
CA TYR A 23 -5.93 -2.86 2.75
C TYR A 23 -5.90 -4.37 2.52
N THR A 24 -6.56 -4.83 1.46
CA THR A 24 -6.50 -6.20 0.97
C THR A 24 -6.00 -6.23 -0.46
N ASP A 25 -5.23 -7.26 -0.82
CA ASP A 25 -4.83 -7.50 -2.21
C ASP A 25 -5.70 -8.56 -2.91
N GLU A 26 -5.45 -8.83 -4.20
CA GLU A 26 -6.20 -9.80 -5.01
C GLU A 26 -6.10 -11.24 -4.47
N ASN A 27 -5.10 -11.51 -3.63
CA ASN A 27 -4.89 -12.79 -2.96
C ASN A 27 -5.48 -12.80 -1.54
N ARG A 28 -6.27 -11.79 -1.17
CA ARG A 28 -6.88 -11.58 0.16
C ARG A 28 -5.85 -11.46 1.28
N ARG A 29 -4.61 -11.07 0.98
CA ARG A 29 -3.62 -10.75 2.01
C ARG A 29 -3.87 -9.34 2.49
N THR A 30 -3.72 -9.15 3.80
CA THR A 30 -3.89 -7.85 4.43
C THR A 30 -2.60 -7.06 4.48
N TRP A 31 -2.73 -5.75 4.27
CA TRP A 31 -1.66 -4.78 4.22
C TRP A 31 -2.01 -3.57 5.10
N LEU A 32 -1.13 -3.26 6.05
CA LEU A 32 -1.28 -2.14 6.97
C LEU A 32 -0.46 -0.94 6.46
N PRO A 33 -1.08 0.22 6.23
CA PRO A 33 -0.38 1.41 5.79
C PRO A 33 0.20 2.18 6.99
N ILE A 34 1.47 2.54 6.90
CA ILE A 34 2.14 3.46 7.82
C ILE A 34 2.47 4.72 7.03
N VAL A 35 1.77 5.81 7.32
CA VAL A 35 1.95 7.10 6.63
C VAL A 35 3.22 7.79 7.11
N ILE A 36 4.09 8.15 6.18
CA ILE A 36 5.34 8.88 6.41
C ILE A 36 5.25 10.16 5.58
N LYS A 37 4.83 11.25 6.22
CA LYS A 37 4.66 12.56 5.57
C LYS A 37 5.71 13.53 6.07
N THR A 38 6.44 14.15 5.15
CA THR A 38 7.37 15.26 5.39
C THR A 38 6.89 16.50 4.63
N ASP A 39 7.61 17.61 4.76
CA ASP A 39 7.31 18.84 3.99
C ASP A 39 7.49 18.65 2.47
N THR A 40 8.31 17.68 2.05
CA THR A 40 8.69 17.50 0.64
C THR A 40 8.22 16.17 0.05
N SER A 41 7.74 15.23 0.87
CA SER A 41 7.38 13.88 0.41
C SER A 41 6.15 13.33 1.12
N PHE A 42 5.33 12.59 0.38
CA PHE A 42 4.28 11.76 0.94
C PHE A 42 4.57 10.30 0.60
N GLN A 43 4.98 9.55 1.61
CA GLN A 43 5.28 8.13 1.51
C GLN A 43 4.33 7.29 2.38
N VAL A 44 4.15 6.04 1.98
CA VAL A 44 3.39 5.04 2.74
C VAL A 44 4.17 3.74 2.73
N LEU A 45 4.52 3.24 3.91
CA LEU A 45 5.02 1.89 4.07
C LEU A 45 3.82 0.95 4.20
N MET A 46 3.63 0.08 3.23
CA MET A 46 2.65 -1.00 3.26
C MET A 46 3.30 -2.24 3.85
N ARG A 47 2.85 -2.66 5.02
CA ARG A 47 3.33 -3.89 5.66
C ARG A 47 2.30 -5.00 5.54
N GLN A 48 2.73 -6.13 5.02
CA GLN A 48 1.88 -7.32 4.99
C GLN A 48 1.84 -7.94 6.40
N GLU A 49 0.66 -7.96 7.00
CA GLU A 49 0.40 -8.68 8.25
C GLU A 49 -0.90 -9.46 8.11
N ASN A 50 -1.03 -10.63 8.74
CA ASN A 50 -2.26 -11.40 8.73
C ASN A 50 -3.17 -10.97 9.89
N VAL A 51 -4.03 -9.97 9.63
CA VAL A 51 -4.97 -9.45 10.62
C VAL A 51 -6.38 -9.98 10.36
N PRO A 52 -7.18 -10.27 11.41
CA PRO A 52 -8.58 -10.62 11.22
C PRO A 52 -9.33 -9.45 10.60
N LEU A 53 -10.09 -9.72 9.54
CA LEU A 53 -10.92 -8.72 8.88
C LEU A 53 -12.30 -8.66 9.56
N GLY A 54 -12.72 -7.46 9.94
CA GLY A 54 -14.09 -7.17 10.33
C GLY A 54 -15.01 -6.99 9.11
N ASP A 55 -16.16 -6.36 9.33
CA ASP A 55 -17.07 -6.00 8.23
C ASP A 55 -16.45 -4.89 7.36
N PRO A 56 -16.49 -5.02 6.02
CA PRO A 56 -15.92 -4.03 5.13
C PRO A 56 -16.66 -2.69 5.23
N LEU A 57 -15.92 -1.59 5.22
CA LEU A 57 -16.47 -0.24 5.20
C LEU A 57 -16.80 0.20 3.77
N SER A 58 -17.95 0.85 3.61
CA SER A 58 -18.33 1.48 2.33
C SER A 58 -17.50 2.73 2.04
N PRO A 59 -17.36 3.13 0.76
CA PRO A 59 -16.69 4.38 0.38
C PRO A 59 -17.22 5.61 1.14
N THR A 60 -18.53 5.68 1.39
CA THR A 60 -19.16 6.77 2.14
C THR A 60 -18.65 6.84 3.58
N GLN A 61 -18.42 5.70 4.23
CA GLN A 61 -17.85 5.62 5.59
C GLN A 61 -16.34 5.95 5.61
N LEU A 62 -15.68 5.95 4.45
CA LEU A 62 -14.24 6.18 4.28
C LEU A 62 -13.92 7.55 3.67
N THR A 63 -14.91 8.44 3.50
CA THR A 63 -14.80 9.75 2.82
C THR A 63 -13.73 10.70 3.37
N SER A 64 -13.30 10.54 4.62
CA SER A 64 -12.25 11.37 5.25
C SER A 64 -10.88 10.67 5.35
N TYR A 65 -10.69 9.54 4.68
CA TYR A 65 -9.43 8.82 4.73
C TYR A 65 -8.40 9.45 3.79
N GLN A 66 -7.18 9.65 4.30
CA GLN A 66 -6.11 10.39 3.60
C GLN A 66 -5.45 9.62 2.46
N LEU A 67 -5.68 8.30 2.38
CA LEU A 67 -5.11 7.43 1.36
C LEU A 67 -6.20 7.03 0.36
N PRO A 68 -5.82 6.72 -0.90
CA PRO A 68 -6.75 6.21 -1.90
C PRO A 68 -7.53 5.00 -1.41
N LEU A 69 -8.82 4.92 -1.78
CA LEU A 69 -9.64 3.76 -1.45
C LEU A 69 -9.17 2.51 -2.22
N MET A 70 -8.54 2.72 -3.37
CA MET A 70 -7.89 1.63 -4.09
C MET A 70 -6.66 2.14 -4.82
N TRP A 71 -5.61 1.30 -4.83
CA TRP A 71 -4.46 1.43 -5.72
C TRP A 71 -4.50 0.31 -6.76
N GLN A 72 -4.31 0.68 -8.03
CA GLN A 72 -4.19 -0.26 -9.15
C GLN A 72 -2.78 -0.19 -9.72
N LEU A 73 -2.13 -1.34 -9.88
CA LEU A 73 -0.81 -1.43 -10.49
C LEU A 73 -0.89 -0.89 -11.92
N TYR A 74 0.06 -0.01 -12.23
CA TYR A 74 0.16 0.78 -13.45
C TYR A 74 1.55 0.56 -14.05
N PRO A 75 1.71 0.63 -15.39
CA PRO A 75 3.00 0.40 -16.04
C PRO A 75 4.15 1.23 -15.45
N GLY A 76 5.32 0.59 -15.37
CA GLY A 76 6.55 1.20 -14.86
C GLY A 76 6.63 1.26 -13.33
N GLU A 77 6.27 0.17 -12.64
CA GLU A 77 6.40 0.01 -11.17
C GLU A 77 5.73 1.14 -10.38
N ARG A 78 4.50 1.47 -10.78
CA ARG A 78 3.69 2.51 -10.15
C ARG A 78 2.31 1.99 -9.81
N TYR A 79 1.67 2.59 -8.84
CA TYR A 79 0.24 2.48 -8.61
C TYR A 79 -0.46 3.76 -9.05
N ARG A 80 -1.71 3.62 -9.50
CA ARG A 80 -2.66 4.71 -9.65
C ARG A 80 -3.74 4.59 -8.59
N GLY A 81 -3.92 5.64 -7.78
CA GLY A 81 -4.96 5.71 -6.78
C GLY A 81 -6.32 6.07 -7.37
N THR A 82 -7.40 5.81 -6.63
CA THR A 82 -8.76 6.30 -6.96
C THR A 82 -8.88 7.82 -6.96
N ASP A 83 -7.96 8.50 -6.28
CA ASP A 83 -7.76 9.96 -6.31
C ASP A 83 -7.01 10.43 -7.58
N SER A 84 -6.77 9.52 -8.54
CA SER A 84 -5.99 9.73 -9.76
C SER A 84 -4.51 10.02 -9.57
N ARG A 85 -4.00 10.02 -8.33
CA ARG A 85 -2.58 10.25 -8.05
C ARG A 85 -1.74 9.03 -8.37
N LEU A 86 -0.51 9.28 -8.84
CA LEU A 86 0.46 8.23 -9.10
C LEU A 86 1.37 8.02 -7.90
N TRP A 87 1.71 6.77 -7.64
CA TRP A 87 2.56 6.35 -6.54
C TRP A 87 3.66 5.45 -7.09
N ARG A 88 4.93 5.81 -6.91
CA ARG A 88 6.05 4.96 -7.29
C ARG A 88 6.28 3.90 -6.22
N ILE A 89 6.55 2.67 -6.65
CA ILE A 89 7.06 1.62 -5.76
C ILE A 89 8.55 1.89 -5.57
N VAL A 90 8.95 2.32 -4.38
CA VAL A 90 10.36 2.63 -4.05
C VAL A 90 11.13 1.34 -3.78
N TYR A 91 10.53 0.42 -3.03
CA TYR A 91 11.02 -0.94 -2.86
C TYR A 91 9.88 -1.90 -2.52
N HIS A 92 10.12 -3.19 -2.74
CA HIS A 92 9.28 -4.26 -2.26
C HIS A 92 10.17 -5.43 -1.80
N ILE A 93 10.20 -5.69 -0.50
CA ILE A 93 11.13 -6.65 0.11
C ILE A 93 10.41 -7.55 1.10
N GLU A 94 11.00 -8.72 1.34
CA GLU A 94 10.69 -9.55 2.49
C GLU A 94 11.92 -9.61 3.40
N PHE A 95 11.74 -9.29 4.68
CA PHE A 95 12.78 -9.35 5.69
C PHE A 95 12.27 -10.03 6.96
N ARG A 96 12.91 -11.13 7.35
CA ARG A 96 12.54 -11.93 8.54
C ARG A 96 11.06 -12.36 8.57
N GLY A 97 10.49 -12.65 7.41
CA GLY A 97 9.09 -13.07 7.26
C GLY A 97 8.08 -11.91 7.25
N THR A 98 8.54 -10.67 7.25
CA THR A 98 7.70 -9.48 7.05
C THR A 98 7.91 -8.95 5.64
N GLU A 99 6.82 -8.89 4.86
CA GLU A 99 6.81 -8.30 3.52
C GLU A 99 6.44 -6.81 3.65
N ASP A 100 7.32 -5.94 3.16
CA ASP A 100 7.22 -4.48 3.25
C ASP A 100 7.35 -3.88 1.84
N MET A 101 6.44 -2.98 1.49
CA MET A 101 6.45 -2.23 0.23
C MET A 101 6.33 -0.74 0.50
N LEU A 102 7.33 0.05 0.08
CA LEU A 102 7.31 1.50 0.23
C LEU A 102 6.76 2.16 -1.02
N LEU A 103 5.72 2.95 -0.85
CA LEU A 103 5.10 3.77 -1.89
C LEU A 103 5.45 5.24 -1.66
N GLU A 104 5.72 5.97 -2.74
CA GLU A 104 5.92 7.41 -2.73
C GLU A 104 5.03 8.10 -3.74
N GLN A 105 4.25 9.09 -3.31
CA GLN A 105 3.40 9.87 -4.17
C GLN A 105 4.24 10.73 -5.13
N LEU A 106 3.93 10.66 -6.42
CA LEU A 106 4.54 11.51 -7.44
C LEU A 106 3.80 12.86 -7.50
N PRO A 107 4.49 13.94 -7.91
CA PRO A 107 3.84 15.22 -8.19
C PRO A 107 2.73 15.07 -9.25
N GLU A 108 1.70 15.90 -9.16
CA GLU A 108 0.72 16.06 -10.24
C GLU A 108 1.43 16.72 -11.45
N GLU A 109 1.23 16.20 -12.66
CA GLU A 109 1.77 16.76 -13.91
C GLU A 109 1.11 18.08 -14.31
#